data_AF-A0A1T5FS22-F1
#
_entry.id   AF-A0A1T5FS22-F1
#
_cell.length_a   1.000
_cell.length_b   1.000
_cell.length_c   1.000
_cell.angle_alpha   90.00
_cell.angle_beta   90.00
_cell.angle_gamma   90.00
#
_symmetry.space_group_name_H-M   'P 1'
#
loop_
_entity.id
_entity.type
_entity.pdbx_description
1 polymer ?
#
loop_
_entity_poly.entity_id
_entity_poly.type
_entity_poly.pdbx_seq_one_letter_code
_entity_poly.pdbx_strand_id
1 'polypeptide(L)'
;MDNTNKQSSFWEFLPLRGLGPIEFLDDRSVIQTYQSELGLVTAERSESLEEQKQNLLETFKLLREFLSEEDIKNTMEGLDTFGDSRENVSRVFMDSGISLEYEENQLLEIFADDRAS
;
A
#
# COMPACT_ATOMS: atom_id res chain seq x y z
N MET A 1 -3.51 -37.61 -19.19
CA MET A 1 -2.85 -37.56 -17.87
C MET A 1 -2.76 -36.09 -17.53
N ASP A 2 -3.71 -35.59 -16.75
CA ASP A 2 -3.86 -34.18 -16.45
C ASP A 2 -2.79 -33.72 -15.45
N ASN A 3 -1.90 -32.85 -15.92
CA ASN A 3 -1.06 -32.01 -15.07
C ASN A 3 -1.94 -30.92 -14.47
N THR A 4 -2.70 -31.26 -13.43
CA THR A 4 -3.27 -30.25 -12.54
C THR A 4 -2.12 -29.69 -11.72
N ASN A 5 -1.64 -28.53 -12.16
CA ASN A 5 -0.76 -27.65 -11.40
C ASN A 5 -1.49 -27.35 -10.09
N LYS A 6 -1.19 -28.14 -9.03
CA LYS A 6 -1.61 -27.82 -7.67
C LYS A 6 -0.91 -26.52 -7.32
N GLN A 7 -1.64 -25.42 -7.46
CA GLN A 7 -1.24 -24.11 -7.00
C GLN A 7 -0.96 -24.24 -5.51
N SER A 8 0.33 -24.33 -5.19
CA SER A 8 0.81 -24.51 -3.83
C SER A 8 0.44 -23.26 -3.07
N SER A 9 -0.46 -23.39 -2.08
CA SER A 9 -0.87 -22.35 -1.14
C SER A 9 0.26 -22.06 -0.13
N PHE A 10 1.47 -21.83 -0.63
CA PHE A 10 2.64 -21.61 0.18
C PHE A 10 2.75 -20.13 0.50
N TRP A 11 2.31 -19.80 1.71
CA TRP A 11 2.61 -18.53 2.38
C TRP A 11 4.11 -18.44 2.59
N GLU A 12 4.82 -17.64 1.80
CA GLU A 12 6.24 -17.39 2.03
C GLU A 12 6.40 -15.95 2.52
N PHE A 13 6.65 -15.83 3.83
CA PHE A 13 6.99 -14.56 4.44
C PHE A 13 8.38 -14.17 3.91
N LEU A 14 8.44 -13.29 2.92
CA LEU A 14 9.71 -12.81 2.37
C LEU A 14 10.16 -11.59 3.18
N PRO A 15 11.23 -11.72 3.99
CA PRO A 15 11.78 -10.55 4.68
C PRO A 15 12.19 -9.53 3.63
N LEU A 16 11.82 -8.26 3.83
CA LEU A 16 12.11 -7.12 2.94
C LEU A 16 11.24 -6.99 1.67
N ARG A 17 10.33 -7.92 1.37
CA ARG A 17 9.40 -7.82 0.22
C ARG A 17 7.92 -7.73 0.57
N GLY A 18 7.55 -7.85 1.85
CA GLY A 18 6.16 -7.95 2.25
C GLY A 18 5.54 -9.28 1.81
N LEU A 19 4.21 -9.40 1.89
CA LEU A 19 3.47 -10.61 1.50
C LEU A 19 3.26 -10.73 -0.03
N GLY A 20 3.88 -9.86 -0.85
CA GLY A 20 3.51 -9.69 -2.24
C GLY A 20 2.09 -9.11 -2.38
N PRO A 21 1.62 -8.79 -3.59
CA PRO A 21 0.24 -8.37 -3.80
C PRO A 21 -0.68 -9.52 -3.41
N ILE A 22 -1.31 -9.42 -2.25
CA ILE A 22 -2.41 -10.29 -1.86
C ILE A 22 -3.67 -9.63 -2.39
N GLU A 23 -4.36 -10.29 -3.31
CA GLU A 23 -5.73 -9.89 -3.68
C GLU A 23 -6.66 -10.22 -2.51
N PHE A 24 -6.74 -9.31 -1.54
CA PHE A 24 -7.82 -9.34 -0.57
C PHE A 24 -9.07 -8.82 -1.29
N LEU A 25 -10.04 -9.69 -1.57
CA LEU A 25 -11.34 -9.26 -2.12
C LEU A 25 -12.31 -8.86 -1.01
N ASP A 26 -11.80 -8.58 0.18
CA ASP A 26 -12.60 -8.27 1.36
C ASP A 26 -12.92 -6.77 1.42
N ASP A 27 -14.20 -6.46 1.58
CA ASP A 27 -14.68 -5.10 1.80
C ASP A 27 -14.29 -4.62 3.21
N ARG A 28 -14.07 -3.32 3.35
CA ARG A 28 -13.72 -2.65 4.61
C ARG A 28 -14.69 -2.99 5.75
N SER A 29 -15.98 -3.18 5.47
CA SER A 29 -16.98 -3.58 6.47
C SER A 29 -16.73 -4.98 7.02
N VAL A 30 -16.21 -5.91 6.20
CA VAL A 30 -15.82 -7.26 6.63
C VAL A 30 -14.58 -7.18 7.52
N ILE A 31 -13.58 -6.39 7.11
CA ILE A 31 -12.34 -6.23 7.88
C ILE A 31 -12.60 -5.59 9.25
N GLN A 32 -13.55 -4.64 9.34
CA GLN A 32 -13.97 -4.03 10.61
C GLN A 32 -14.52 -5.05 11.62
N THR A 33 -14.98 -6.23 11.19
CA THR A 33 -15.42 -7.27 12.13
C THR A 33 -14.27 -7.91 12.93
N TYR A 34 -13.03 -7.78 12.46
CA TYR A 34 -11.81 -8.29 13.11
C TYR A 34 -11.11 -7.24 13.98
N GLN A 35 -11.84 -6.22 14.43
CA GLN A 35 -11.28 -5.13 15.24
C GLN A 35 -10.65 -5.63 16.55
N SER A 36 -11.14 -6.74 17.12
CA SER A 36 -10.55 -7.34 18.33
C SER A 36 -9.13 -7.87 18.12
N GLU A 37 -8.80 -8.28 16.89
CA GLU A 37 -7.52 -8.83 16.50
C GLU A 37 -6.60 -7.76 15.92
N LEU A 38 -7.18 -6.85 15.12
CA LEU A 38 -6.44 -5.84 14.38
C LEU A 38 -6.26 -4.53 15.16
N GLY A 39 -6.99 -4.33 16.26
CA GLY A 39 -6.90 -3.12 17.06
C GLY A 39 -7.82 -1.98 16.59
N LEU A 40 -7.66 -0.81 17.20
CA LEU A 40 -8.44 0.39 16.88
C LEU A 40 -7.75 1.24 15.83
N VAL A 41 -8.53 1.90 14.98
CA VAL A 41 -8.01 2.89 14.03
C VAL A 41 -7.51 4.12 14.80
N THR A 42 -6.24 4.46 14.60
CA THR A 42 -5.60 5.64 15.19
C THR A 42 -5.52 6.81 14.22
N ALA A 43 -5.41 6.52 12.91
CA ALA A 43 -5.39 7.52 11.86
C ALA A 43 -5.83 6.92 10.51
N GLU A 44 -6.24 7.79 9.60
CA GLU A 44 -6.52 7.45 8.20
C GLU A 44 -5.93 8.54 7.30
N ARG A 45 -5.32 8.13 6.19
CA ARG A 45 -4.76 9.04 5.19
C ARG A 45 -5.20 8.60 3.81
N SER A 46 -5.71 9.54 3.03
CA SER A 46 -5.89 9.43 1.59
C SER A 46 -4.95 10.45 0.96
N GLU A 47 -4.09 10.03 0.06
CA GLU A 47 -3.23 10.97 -0.70
C GLU A 47 -3.75 11.06 -2.13
N SER A 48 -4.14 12.27 -2.53
CA SER A 48 -4.47 12.55 -3.92
C SER A 48 -3.24 12.42 -4.82
N LEU A 49 -3.45 12.20 -6.12
CA LEU A 49 -2.36 12.14 -7.09
C LEU A 49 -1.50 13.42 -7.07
N GLU A 50 -2.13 14.58 -6.91
CA GLU A 50 -1.42 15.86 -6.81
C GLU A 50 -0.56 15.96 -5.53
N GLU A 51 -1.05 15.46 -4.39
CA GLU A 51 -0.25 15.37 -3.16
C GLU A 51 0.93 14.40 -3.33
N GLN A 52 0.74 13.25 -3.99
CA GLN A 52 1.81 12.30 -4.26
C GLN A 52 2.91 12.90 -5.14
N LYS A 53 2.53 13.63 -6.19
CA LYS A 53 3.47 14.37 -7.06
C LYS A 53 4.23 15.43 -6.30
N GLN A 54 3.53 16.20 -5.45
CA GLN A 54 4.15 17.23 -4.63
C GLN A 54 5.14 16.62 -3.61
N ASN A 55 4.76 15.54 -2.94
CA ASN A 55 5.60 14.80 -2.00
C ASN A 55 6.86 14.24 -2.70
N LEU A 56 6.73 13.72 -3.93
CA LEU A 56 7.85 13.26 -4.74
C LEU A 56 8.82 14.41 -5.07
N LEU A 57 8.30 15.56 -5.48
CA LEU A 57 9.13 16.74 -5.78
C LEU A 57 9.86 17.27 -4.54
N GLU A 58 9.21 17.26 -3.38
CA GLU A 58 9.83 17.64 -2.11
C GLU A 58 10.92 16.66 -1.68
N THR A 59 10.64 15.36 -1.81
CA THR A 59 11.61 14.29 -1.55
C THR A 59 12.83 14.43 -2.47
N PHE A 60 12.61 14.69 -3.75
CA PHE A 60 13.71 14.93 -4.68
C PHE A 60 14.59 16.12 -4.25
N LYS A 61 13.99 17.25 -3.83
CA LYS A 61 14.77 18.41 -3.38
C LYS A 61 15.71 18.06 -2.23
N LEU A 62 15.29 17.17 -1.34
CA LEU A 62 16.09 16.68 -0.21
C LEU A 62 17.17 15.68 -0.63
N LEU A 63 16.92 14.88 -1.68
CA LEU A 63 17.77 13.78 -2.12
C LEU A 63 18.45 14.03 -3.47
N ARG A 64 18.53 15.29 -3.92
CA ARG A 64 19.07 15.68 -5.24
C ARG A 64 20.51 15.23 -5.51
N GLU A 65 21.25 14.87 -4.46
CA GLU A 65 22.63 14.36 -4.56
C GLU A 65 22.67 12.87 -4.94
N PHE A 66 21.55 12.17 -4.78
CA PHE A 66 21.40 10.74 -5.02
C PHE A 66 20.51 10.40 -6.22
N LEU A 67 19.67 11.34 -6.66
CA LEU A 67 18.69 11.17 -7.72
C LEU A 67 18.96 12.16 -8.85
N SER A 68 18.79 11.73 -10.10
CA SER A 68 18.89 12.58 -11.27
C SER A 68 17.55 13.24 -11.62
N GLU A 69 17.58 14.30 -12.44
CA GLU A 69 16.35 14.91 -12.98
C GLU A 69 15.58 13.92 -13.87
N GLU A 70 16.27 12.99 -14.53
CA GLU A 70 15.66 11.93 -15.34
C GLU A 70 14.87 10.94 -14.46
N ASP A 71 15.38 10.60 -13.27
CA ASP A 71 14.70 9.70 -12.33
C ASP A 71 13.35 10.27 -11.86
N ILE A 72 13.30 11.57 -11.54
CA ILE A 72 12.05 12.22 -11.18
C ILE A 72 11.09 12.21 -12.36
N LYS A 73 11.58 12.58 -13.55
CA LYS A 73 10.74 12.70 -14.73
C LYS A 73 10.07 11.37 -15.04
N ASN A 74 10.84 10.28 -15.04
CA ASN A 74 10.33 8.93 -15.26
C ASN A 74 9.31 8.53 -14.18
N THR A 75 9.54 8.91 -12.93
CA THR A 75 8.62 8.61 -11.81
C THR A 75 7.33 9.43 -11.91
N MET A 76 7.42 10.71 -12.29
CA MET A 76 6.27 11.59 -12.53
C MET A 76 5.41 11.09 -13.70
N GLU A 77 6.04 10.68 -14.81
CA GLU A 77 5.34 10.07 -15.94
C GLU A 77 4.66 8.74 -15.54
N GLY A 78 5.31 7.95 -14.67
CA GLY A 78 4.70 6.76 -14.07
C GLY A 78 3.47 7.10 -13.21
N LEU A 79 3.55 8.15 -12.39
CA LEU A 79 2.42 8.66 -11.62
C LEU A 79 1.30 9.18 -12.52
N ASP A 80 1.58 9.86 -13.63
CA ASP A 80 0.54 10.28 -14.58
C ASP A 80 -0.11 9.09 -15.29
N THR A 81 0.64 8.01 -15.52
CA THR A 81 0.14 6.83 -16.25
C THR A 81 -0.71 5.91 -15.37
N PHE A 82 -0.36 5.78 -14.08
CA PHE A 82 -1.00 4.85 -13.16
C PHE A 82 -1.73 5.54 -11.99
N GLY A 83 -1.53 6.84 -11.80
CA GLY A 83 -2.07 7.59 -10.66
C GLY A 83 -3.58 7.70 -10.65
N ASP A 84 -4.20 7.84 -11.82
CA ASP A 84 -5.66 7.85 -11.96
C ASP A 84 -6.31 6.56 -11.45
N SER A 85 -5.60 5.42 -11.54
CA SER A 85 -6.09 4.15 -10.97
C SER A 85 -6.05 4.12 -9.44
N ARG A 86 -5.30 5.01 -8.79
CA ARG A 86 -5.08 5.03 -7.33
C ARG A 86 -5.70 6.23 -6.62
N GLU A 87 -6.55 7.02 -7.28
CA GLU A 87 -7.18 8.22 -6.68
C GLU A 87 -8.06 7.90 -5.46
N ASN A 88 -8.54 6.67 -5.33
CA ASN A 88 -9.41 6.22 -4.24
C ASN A 88 -8.69 5.36 -3.20
N VAL A 89 -7.35 5.47 -3.11
CA VAL A 89 -6.56 4.72 -2.14
C VAL A 89 -6.53 5.43 -0.79
N SER A 90 -6.86 4.70 0.26
CA SER A 90 -6.78 5.17 1.65
C SER A 90 -5.99 4.18 2.50
N ARG A 91 -5.11 4.70 3.36
CA ARG A 91 -4.36 3.90 4.32
C ARG A 91 -4.83 4.21 5.73
N VAL A 92 -5.23 3.15 6.43
CA VAL A 92 -5.71 3.15 7.81
C VAL A 92 -4.61 2.60 8.70
N PHE A 93 -4.36 3.28 9.82
CA PHE A 93 -3.33 2.95 10.80
C PHE A 93 -3.99 2.43 12.08
N MET A 94 -3.49 1.32 12.61
CA MET A 94 -4.07 0.65 13.77
C MET A 94 -3.11 0.67 14.95
N ASP A 95 -3.64 0.72 16.18
CA ASP A 95 -2.86 0.72 17.42
C ASP A 95 -2.16 -0.62 17.71
N SER A 96 -2.47 -1.67 16.95
CA SER A 96 -1.82 -2.99 17.01
C SER A 96 -0.45 -3.03 16.30
N GLY A 97 -0.11 -1.99 15.55
CA GLY A 97 1.08 -1.98 14.68
C GLY A 97 0.81 -2.61 13.32
N ILE A 98 -0.42 -2.53 12.85
CA ILE A 98 -0.85 -2.95 11.52
C ILE A 98 -1.38 -1.72 10.77
N SER A 99 -1.02 -1.59 9.49
CA SER A 99 -1.70 -0.69 8.56
C SER A 99 -2.46 -1.46 7.50
N LEU A 100 -3.57 -0.90 7.04
CA LEU A 100 -4.42 -1.47 6.00
C LEU A 100 -4.57 -0.44 4.89
N GLU A 101 -4.32 -0.82 3.64
CA GLU A 101 -4.57 0.02 2.47
C GLU A 101 -5.81 -0.47 1.75
N TYR A 102 -6.69 0.46 1.36
CA TYR A 102 -7.94 0.19 0.66
C TYR A 102 -8.02 0.99 -0.63
N GLU A 103 -8.59 0.39 -1.67
CA GLU A 103 -9.04 1.07 -2.89
C GLU A 103 -10.55 0.92 -3.01
N GLU A 104 -11.31 2.02 -3.03
CA GLU A 104 -12.79 1.99 -3.13
C GLU A 104 -13.48 1.07 -2.08
N ASN A 105 -12.89 0.98 -0.88
CA ASN A 105 -13.26 0.09 0.24
C ASN A 105 -12.83 -1.38 0.10
N GLN A 106 -12.19 -1.79 -0.99
CA GLN A 106 -11.57 -3.12 -1.09
C GLN A 106 -10.19 -3.10 -0.44
N LEU A 107 -9.91 -4.05 0.44
CA LEU A 107 -8.60 -4.19 1.04
C LEU A 107 -7.57 -4.52 -0.05
N LEU A 108 -6.52 -3.72 -0.18
CA LEU A 108 -5.46 -3.92 -1.17
C LEU A 108 -4.23 -4.58 -0.53
N GLU A 109 -3.81 -4.11 0.63
CA GLU A 109 -2.58 -4.58 1.27
C GLU A 109 -2.60 -4.40 2.79
N ILE A 110 -1.90 -5.28 3.49
CA ILE A 110 -1.68 -5.25 4.95
C ILE A 110 -0.19 -5.05 5.21
N PHE A 111 0.16 -4.06 6.03
CA PHE A 111 1.54 -3.74 6.39
C PHE A 111 1.74 -3.90 7.90
N ALA A 112 2.95 -4.31 8.28
CA ALA A 112 3.44 -4.04 9.63
C ALA A 112 3.79 -2.56 9.75
N ASP A 113 3.37 -1.94 10.85
CA ASP A 113 3.52 -0.52 11.13
C ASP A 113 4.14 -0.33 12.51
N ASP A 114 5.33 0.25 12.56
CA ASP A 114 6.07 0.50 13.79
C ASP A 114 5.61 1.77 14.53
N ARG A 115 4.63 2.50 13.97
CA ARG A 115 4.01 3.67 14.62
C ARG A 115 3.08 3.35 15.78
N ALA A 116 2.73 2.08 15.98
CA ALA A 116 2.05 1.65 17.20
C ALA A 116 3.05 1.61 18.36
N SER A 117 3.11 2.72 19.10
CA SER A 117 3.92 2.88 20.31
C SER A 117 3.05 3.26 21.49
#